data_AF-A0A3B0XNZ9-F1
#
_entry.id   AF-A0A3B0XNZ9-F1
#
_cell.length_a   1.000
_cell.length_b   1.000
_cell.length_c   1.000
_cell.angle_alpha   90.00
_cell.angle_beta   90.00
_cell.angle_gamma   90.00
#
_symmetry.space_group_name_H-M   'P 1'
#
loop_
_entity.id
_entity.type
_entity.pdbx_description
1 polymer ?
#
loop_
_entity_poly.entity_id
_entity_poly.type
_entity_poly.pdbx_seq_one_letter_code
_entity_poly.pdbx_strand_id
1 'polypeptide(L)'
;MQLEVEELQEIKDHILLASDVLPDDFEDMANPAMIEKLPAEPVAEACYRFRRITSISDFMRLMSQGICLETCRPDDKAVTIRRFMDDWDRSSSKESGPFCQHWVLSLQQHTDVYGEPIMHARPVSTYGDALPKLTLTVADRGLRLANLVHGFDHNIGFPMAWYFYMLSDSAVPHLLAEVIHKELMGAYAYLPAKDLKVVNDWYSQPYGI
;
A
#
# COMPACT_ATOMS: atom_id res chain seq x y z
N MET A 1 1.73 -16.60 -0.04
CA MET A 1 1.18 -16.49 1.33
C MET A 1 1.66 -15.18 1.93
N GLN A 2 0.85 -14.52 2.75
CA GLN A 2 1.23 -13.34 3.53
C GLN A 2 1.03 -13.63 5.02
N LEU A 3 2.01 -13.25 5.83
CA LEU A 3 1.99 -13.36 7.29
C LEU A 3 1.70 -11.98 7.87
N GLU A 4 0.72 -11.89 8.76
CA GLU A 4 0.48 -10.70 9.57
C GLU A 4 0.90 -10.99 11.02
N VAL A 5 1.64 -10.05 11.60
CA VAL A 5 2.03 -10.04 13.01
C VAL A 5 1.57 -8.72 13.63
N GLU A 6 1.21 -8.77 14.91
CA GLU A 6 0.93 -7.59 15.72
C GLU A 6 2.15 -7.33 16.60
N GLU A 7 2.66 -6.11 16.59
CA GLU A 7 3.63 -5.65 17.58
C GLU A 7 2.85 -5.20 18.83
N LEU A 8 3.12 -5.84 19.95
CA LEU A 8 2.50 -5.54 21.24
C LEU A 8 3.54 -4.94 22.17
N GLN A 9 3.20 -3.81 22.77
CA GLN A 9 4.01 -3.13 23.76
C GLN A 9 3.18 -2.95 25.02
N GLU A 10 3.59 -3.58 26.11
CA GLU A 10 3.01 -3.32 27.42
C GLU A 10 3.45 -1.92 27.88
N ILE A 11 2.48 -1.12 28.31
CA ILE A 11 2.70 0.25 28.79
C ILE A 11 2.07 0.43 30.17
N LYS A 12 2.64 1.34 30.96
CA LYS A 12 1.99 1.95 32.11
C LYS A 12 1.45 3.31 31.68
N ASP A 13 0.16 3.53 31.86
CA ASP A 13 -0.51 4.75 31.45
C ASP A 13 -1.42 5.35 32.54
N HIS A 14 -1.58 4.69 33.69
CA HIS A 14 -2.32 5.23 34.82
C HIS A 14 -1.96 4.59 36.16
N ILE A 15 -2.28 5.30 37.24
CA ILE A 15 -2.18 4.81 38.62
C ILE A 15 -3.53 4.23 39.03
N LEU A 16 -3.57 2.95 39.42
CA LEU A 16 -4.79 2.28 39.89
C LEU A 16 -5.11 2.58 41.37
N LEU A 17 -4.09 2.82 42.19
CA LEU A 17 -4.23 3.10 43.62
C LEU A 17 -3.39 4.32 43.98
N ALA A 18 -4.04 5.47 44.09
CA ALA A 18 -3.41 6.65 44.68
C ALA A 18 -3.30 6.46 46.20
N SER A 19 -2.22 6.93 46.82
CA SER A 19 -1.94 6.67 48.24
C SER A 19 -2.96 7.29 49.21
N ASP A 20 -3.78 8.21 48.71
CA ASP A 20 -4.75 9.04 49.42
C ASP A 20 -6.21 8.65 49.16
N VAL A 21 -6.49 7.74 48.21
CA VAL A 21 -7.84 7.24 47.90
C VAL A 21 -7.81 5.72 47.85
N LEU A 22 -8.37 5.09 48.89
CA LEU A 22 -8.58 3.65 48.92
C LEU A 22 -9.93 3.32 48.29
N PRO A 23 -10.01 2.32 47.41
CA PRO A 23 -11.29 1.88 46.85
C PRO A 23 -12.19 1.29 47.94
N ASP A 24 -13.49 1.54 47.81
CA ASP A 24 -14.48 1.08 48.79
C ASP A 24 -14.76 -0.43 48.67
N ASP A 25 -14.67 -0.98 47.46
CA ASP A 25 -14.84 -2.40 47.16
C ASP A 25 -13.99 -2.88 45.97
N PHE A 26 -14.13 -4.16 45.61
CA PHE A 26 -13.40 -4.76 44.49
C PHE A 26 -13.82 -4.18 43.12
N GLU A 27 -15.08 -3.80 42.96
CA GLU A 27 -15.58 -3.22 41.70
C GLU A 27 -14.98 -1.82 41.49
N ASP A 28 -14.91 -1.02 42.54
CA ASP A 28 -14.25 0.29 42.54
C ASP A 28 -12.74 0.17 42.28
N MET A 29 -12.09 -0.90 42.75
CA MET A 29 -10.69 -1.18 42.42
C MET A 29 -10.49 -1.63 40.95
N ALA A 30 -11.40 -2.42 40.39
CA ALA A 30 -11.30 -2.92 39.02
C ALA A 30 -11.66 -1.85 37.97
N ASN A 31 -12.52 -0.89 38.34
CA ASN A 31 -12.96 0.18 37.46
C ASN A 31 -13.07 1.53 38.22
N PRO A 32 -11.93 2.12 38.60
CA PRO A 32 -11.90 3.32 39.42
C PRO A 32 -12.57 4.51 38.72
N ALA A 33 -13.43 5.22 39.46
CA ALA A 33 -14.17 6.37 38.93
C ALA A 33 -13.28 7.56 38.53
N MET A 34 -12.11 7.70 39.16
CA MET A 34 -11.10 8.71 38.82
C MET A 34 -9.75 8.04 38.54
N ILE A 35 -9.30 8.16 37.29
CA ILE A 35 -8.03 7.60 36.81
C ILE A 35 -7.07 8.76 36.54
N GLU A 36 -5.96 8.82 37.29
CA GLU A 36 -4.86 9.70 36.96
C GLU A 36 -4.08 9.11 35.78
N LYS A 37 -4.17 9.77 34.62
CA LYS A 37 -3.45 9.37 33.41
C LYS A 37 -2.00 9.83 33.48
N LEU A 38 -1.09 8.89 33.29
CA LEU A 38 0.33 9.10 33.11
C LEU A 38 0.68 9.11 31.62
N PRO A 39 1.82 9.73 31.23
CA PRO A 39 2.39 9.47 29.93
C PRO A 39 2.67 7.97 29.78
N ALA A 40 2.29 7.40 28.63
CA ALA A 40 2.49 5.98 28.36
C ALA A 40 3.98 5.63 28.35
N GLU A 41 4.42 4.86 29.33
CA GLU A 41 5.80 4.40 29.45
C GLU A 41 5.90 2.88 29.23
N PRO A 42 6.84 2.40 28.39
CA PRO A 42 6.97 0.97 28.12
C PRO A 42 7.44 0.20 29.36
N VAL A 43 6.78 -0.91 29.65
CA VAL A 43 7.11 -1.79 30.79
C VAL A 43 8.22 -2.79 30.44
N ALA A 44 8.21 -3.24 29.19
CA ALA A 44 9.14 -4.24 28.65
C ALA A 44 9.52 -3.88 27.21
N GLU A 45 10.31 -4.72 26.54
CA GLU A 45 10.51 -4.61 25.10
C GLU A 45 9.25 -5.05 24.33
N ALA A 46 9.03 -4.48 23.16
CA ALA A 46 7.94 -4.89 22.29
C ALA A 46 8.09 -6.35 21.88
N CYS A 47 6.97 -7.07 21.80
CA CYS A 47 6.94 -8.45 21.32
C CYS A 47 6.02 -8.60 20.12
N TYR A 48 6.39 -9.49 19.19
CA TYR A 48 5.59 -9.79 18.02
C TYR A 48 4.68 -10.99 18.29
N ARG A 49 3.39 -10.80 18.07
CA ARG A 49 2.39 -11.87 18.15
C ARG A 49 1.91 -12.23 16.76
N PHE A 50 1.89 -13.53 16.47
CA PHE A 50 1.25 -14.05 15.27
C PHE A 50 -0.23 -13.64 15.20
N ARG A 51 -0.66 -13.08 14.07
CA ARG A 51 -2.06 -12.71 13.84
C ARG A 51 -2.75 -13.70 12.92
N ARG A 52 -2.26 -13.83 11.69
CA ARG A 52 -2.84 -14.73 10.67
C ARG A 52 -1.88 -14.99 9.52
N ILE A 53 -2.11 -16.09 8.80
CA ILE A 53 -1.52 -16.37 7.48
C ILE A 53 -2.65 -16.37 6.46
N THR A 54 -2.44 -15.67 5.35
CA THR A 54 -3.41 -15.60 4.25
C THR A 54 -2.78 -16.07 2.94
N SER A 55 -3.47 -16.99 2.27
CA SER A 55 -3.19 -17.36 0.89
C SER A 55 -3.65 -16.24 -0.04
N ILE A 56 -2.70 -15.46 -0.56
CA ILE A 56 -3.01 -14.36 -1.49
C ILE A 56 -3.72 -14.89 -2.74
N SER A 57 -3.33 -16.06 -3.24
CA SER A 57 -4.00 -16.69 -4.38
C SER A 57 -5.45 -17.05 -4.08
N ASP A 58 -5.76 -17.60 -2.90
CA ASP A 58 -7.14 -17.91 -2.53
C ASP A 58 -7.94 -16.64 -2.24
N PHE A 59 -7.34 -15.65 -1.58
CA PHE A 59 -7.99 -14.36 -1.33
C PHE A 59 -8.37 -13.65 -2.63
N MET A 60 -7.46 -13.62 -3.61
CA MET A 60 -7.75 -13.04 -4.93
C MET A 60 -8.82 -13.85 -5.67
N ARG A 61 -8.76 -15.18 -5.61
CA ARG A 61 -9.78 -16.05 -6.23
C ARG A 61 -11.17 -15.79 -5.63
N LEU A 62 -11.28 -15.71 -4.31
CA LEU A 62 -12.54 -15.42 -3.61
C LEU A 62 -13.05 -14.02 -3.96
N MET A 63 -12.15 -13.03 -3.97
CA MET A 63 -12.49 -11.66 -4.37
C MET A 63 -13.03 -11.60 -5.80
N SER A 64 -12.43 -12.33 -6.74
CA SER A 64 -12.93 -12.43 -8.12
C SER A 64 -14.26 -13.18 -8.24
N GLN A 65 -14.49 -14.19 -7.41
CA GLN A 65 -15.75 -14.96 -7.41
C GLN A 65 -16.94 -14.15 -6.89
N GLY A 66 -16.74 -13.30 -5.87
CA GLY A 66 -17.76 -12.36 -5.37
C GLY A 66 -18.16 -11.29 -6.38
N ILE A 67 -17.33 -11.04 -7.40
CA ILE A 67 -17.59 -10.10 -8.50
C ILE A 67 -18.40 -10.74 -9.64
N CYS A 68 -18.52 -12.08 -9.67
CA CYS A 68 -19.21 -12.80 -10.74
C CYS A 68 -20.76 -12.75 -10.69
N LEU A 69 -21.36 -11.95 -9.81
CA LEU A 69 -22.81 -11.66 -9.85
C LEU A 69 -23.06 -10.40 -10.71
N GLU A 70 -23.12 -10.64 -12.02
CA GLU A 70 -23.80 -9.85 -13.06
C GLU A 70 -23.35 -8.42 -13.40
N THR A 71 -22.50 -7.75 -12.61
CA THR A 71 -22.09 -6.36 -12.90
C THR A 71 -20.65 -6.05 -12.52
N CYS A 72 -19.68 -6.53 -13.31
CA CYS A 72 -18.32 -6.02 -13.20
C CYS A 72 -18.32 -4.54 -13.63
N ARG A 73 -18.15 -3.61 -12.69
CA ARG A 73 -17.96 -2.20 -13.01
C ARG A 73 -16.48 -1.95 -13.32
N PRO A 74 -16.14 -0.99 -14.20
CA PRO A 74 -14.74 -0.64 -14.49
C PRO A 74 -13.92 -0.24 -13.24
N ASP A 75 -14.58 0.16 -12.15
CA ASP A 75 -13.98 0.58 -10.88
C ASP A 75 -13.82 -0.56 -9.86
N ASP A 76 -13.89 -1.82 -10.30
CA ASP A 76 -13.79 -2.98 -9.42
C ASP A 76 -12.38 -3.17 -8.86
N LYS A 77 -12.23 -2.86 -7.56
CA LYS A 77 -10.96 -2.90 -6.80
C LYS A 77 -10.19 -4.23 -6.94
N ALA A 78 -10.86 -5.36 -7.18
CA ALA A 78 -10.20 -6.64 -7.39
C ALA A 78 -9.49 -6.74 -8.75
N VAL A 79 -10.13 -6.21 -9.79
CA VAL A 79 -9.54 -6.12 -11.12
C VAL A 79 -8.33 -5.20 -11.06
N THR A 80 -8.42 -4.10 -10.31
CA THR A 80 -7.32 -3.16 -10.05
C THR A 80 -6.11 -3.84 -9.42
N ILE A 81 -6.27 -4.60 -8.33
CA ILE A 81 -5.12 -5.24 -7.68
C ILE A 81 -4.55 -6.39 -8.51
N ARG A 82 -5.40 -7.17 -9.19
CA ARG A 82 -4.93 -8.23 -10.08
C ARG A 82 -4.08 -7.65 -11.19
N ARG A 83 -4.57 -6.58 -11.81
CA ARG A 83 -3.84 -5.83 -12.83
C ARG A 83 -2.54 -5.24 -12.30
N PHE A 84 -2.51 -4.67 -11.10
CA PHE A 84 -1.28 -4.16 -10.48
C PHE A 84 -0.22 -5.25 -10.36
N MET A 85 -0.60 -6.45 -9.92
CA MET A 85 0.31 -7.59 -9.82
C MET A 85 0.74 -8.11 -11.20
N ASP A 86 -0.18 -8.17 -12.17
CA ASP A 86 0.15 -8.59 -13.53
C ASP A 86 1.07 -7.56 -14.23
N ASP A 87 0.87 -6.25 -14.02
CA ASP A 87 1.75 -5.16 -14.44
C ASP A 87 3.13 -5.27 -13.81
N TRP A 88 3.21 -5.60 -12.51
CA TRP A 88 4.46 -5.88 -11.83
C TRP A 88 5.22 -7.01 -12.51
N ASP A 89 4.59 -8.19 -12.67
CA ASP A 89 5.24 -9.39 -13.20
C ASP A 89 5.71 -9.23 -14.65
N ARG A 90 5.06 -8.38 -15.46
CA ARG A 90 5.43 -8.15 -16.87
C ARG A 90 6.37 -6.96 -17.10
N SER A 91 6.61 -6.15 -16.07
CA SER A 91 7.52 -4.98 -16.13
C SER A 91 8.96 -5.32 -15.75
N SER A 92 9.87 -4.36 -15.94
CA SER A 92 11.24 -4.44 -15.44
C SER A 92 11.32 -4.50 -13.92
N SER A 93 10.32 -4.03 -13.17
CA SER A 93 10.33 -4.10 -11.71
C SER A 93 10.43 -5.53 -11.18
N LYS A 94 9.92 -6.53 -11.91
CA LYS A 94 10.07 -7.94 -11.52
C LYS A 94 11.53 -8.41 -11.45
N GLU A 95 12.42 -7.78 -12.21
CA GLU A 95 13.83 -8.15 -12.24
C GLU A 95 14.61 -7.66 -11.02
N SER A 96 14.10 -6.67 -10.27
CA SER A 96 14.75 -6.23 -9.02
C SER A 96 14.52 -7.21 -7.87
N GLY A 97 13.44 -8.00 -7.92
CA GLY A 97 13.14 -8.96 -6.87
C GLY A 97 11.68 -9.42 -6.82
N PRO A 98 11.35 -10.32 -5.86
CA PRO A 98 9.97 -10.68 -5.58
C PRO A 98 9.13 -9.48 -5.15
N PHE A 99 7.85 -9.50 -5.50
CA PHE A 99 6.88 -8.45 -5.18
C PHE A 99 6.92 -8.04 -3.70
N CYS A 100 6.99 -9.01 -2.79
CA CYS A 100 6.98 -8.79 -1.33
C CYS A 100 8.18 -8.00 -0.78
N GLN A 101 9.25 -7.82 -1.55
CA GLN A 101 10.35 -6.94 -1.14
C GLN A 101 10.00 -5.46 -1.27
N HIS A 102 9.09 -5.11 -2.17
CA HIS A 102 8.72 -3.73 -2.50
C HIS A 102 7.28 -3.40 -2.10
N TRP A 103 6.41 -4.42 -2.06
CA TRP A 103 4.97 -4.27 -1.86
C TRP A 103 4.41 -5.41 -1.03
N VAL A 104 3.61 -5.08 -0.03
CA VAL A 104 2.71 -6.01 0.67
C VAL A 104 1.27 -5.64 0.37
N LEU A 105 0.32 -6.52 0.69
CA LEU A 105 -1.10 -6.24 0.45
C LEU A 105 -1.81 -5.92 1.76
N SER A 106 -2.45 -4.76 1.85
CA SER A 106 -3.43 -4.49 2.90
C SER A 106 -4.73 -5.20 2.54
N LEU A 107 -5.08 -6.25 3.28
CA LEU A 107 -6.26 -7.07 3.06
C LEU A 107 -7.38 -6.69 4.03
N GLN A 108 -8.50 -6.21 3.52
CA GLN A 108 -9.68 -5.87 4.31
C GLN A 108 -10.86 -6.74 3.90
N GLN A 109 -11.59 -7.23 4.90
CA GLN A 109 -12.84 -7.96 4.72
C GLN A 109 -13.85 -7.39 5.70
N HIS A 110 -14.99 -6.94 5.19
CA HIS A 110 -16.10 -6.46 6.00
C HIS A 110 -17.41 -6.91 5.37
N THR A 111 -18.49 -6.79 6.12
CA THR A 111 -19.84 -7.07 5.63
C THR A 111 -20.53 -5.75 5.36
N ASP A 112 -21.24 -5.66 4.24
CA ASP A 112 -22.03 -4.49 3.92
C ASP A 112 -23.35 -4.44 4.71
N VAL A 113 -24.16 -3.41 4.46
CA VAL A 113 -25.46 -3.22 5.12
C VAL A 113 -26.48 -4.32 4.79
N TYR A 114 -26.25 -5.09 3.72
CA TYR A 114 -27.11 -6.19 3.27
C TYR A 114 -26.63 -7.57 3.74
N GLY A 115 -25.51 -7.64 4.45
CA GLY A 115 -24.94 -8.92 4.90
C GLY A 115 -23.96 -9.53 3.90
N GLU A 116 -23.65 -8.85 2.80
CA GLU A 116 -22.75 -9.37 1.76
C GLU A 116 -21.27 -9.11 2.12
N PRO A 117 -20.39 -10.11 1.93
CA PRO A 117 -18.97 -9.96 2.22
C PRO A 117 -18.27 -9.10 1.15
N ILE A 118 -17.79 -7.92 1.56
CA ILE A 118 -16.93 -7.07 0.75
C ILE A 118 -15.47 -7.34 1.08
N MET A 119 -14.70 -7.73 0.06
CA MET A 119 -13.25 -7.93 0.15
C MET A 119 -12.49 -6.85 -0.62
N HIS A 120 -11.41 -6.36 -0.03
CA HIS A 120 -10.52 -5.37 -0.63
C HIS A 120 -9.06 -5.77 -0.43
N ALA A 121 -8.25 -5.53 -1.46
CA ALA A 121 -6.80 -5.55 -1.35
C ALA A 121 -6.24 -4.27 -1.96
N ARG A 122 -5.23 -3.70 -1.31
CA ARG A 122 -4.48 -2.55 -1.80
C ARG A 122 -2.99 -2.82 -1.66
N PRO A 123 -2.16 -2.48 -2.66
CA PRO A 123 -0.72 -2.54 -2.49
C PRO A 123 -0.28 -1.47 -1.49
N VAL A 124 0.61 -1.85 -0.57
CA VAL A 124 1.24 -0.96 0.41
C VAL A 124 2.74 -1.13 0.24
N SER A 125 3.43 -0.01 0.04
CA SER A 125 4.87 -0.02 -0.14
C SER A 125 5.58 -0.46 1.14
N THR A 126 6.66 -1.23 1.00
CA THR A 126 7.60 -1.56 2.07
C THR A 126 8.71 -0.50 2.22
N TYR A 127 8.72 0.53 1.38
CA TYR A 127 9.69 1.62 1.46
C TYR A 127 9.44 2.43 2.74
N GLY A 128 10.40 2.36 3.66
CA GLY A 128 10.27 2.90 5.01
C GLY A 128 10.50 4.40 5.13
N ASP A 129 11.11 5.02 4.11
CA ASP A 129 11.44 6.44 4.11
C ASP A 129 10.34 7.29 3.45
N ALA A 130 10.39 8.60 3.66
CA ALA A 130 9.51 9.53 2.96
C ALA A 130 9.81 9.52 1.45
N LEU A 131 8.80 9.30 0.62
CA LEU A 131 8.98 9.26 -0.83
C LEU A 131 9.48 10.60 -1.37
N PRO A 132 10.48 10.60 -2.27
CA PRO A 132 10.92 11.82 -2.93
C PRO A 132 9.80 12.35 -3.81
N LYS A 133 9.38 13.61 -3.59
CA LYS A 133 8.29 14.20 -4.38
C LYS A 133 8.76 14.46 -5.81
N LEU A 134 8.09 13.84 -6.78
CA LEU A 134 8.39 14.06 -8.18
C LEU A 134 7.62 15.29 -8.67
N THR A 135 8.36 16.34 -9.05
CA THR A 135 7.76 17.58 -9.56
C THR A 135 8.07 17.70 -11.04
N LEU A 136 7.01 17.79 -11.85
CA LEU A 136 7.11 18.03 -13.28
C LEU A 136 7.10 19.52 -13.58
N THR A 137 8.02 19.95 -14.43
CA THR A 137 8.04 21.29 -15.02
C THR A 137 7.87 21.20 -16.54
N VAL A 138 7.40 22.29 -17.17
CA VAL A 138 7.19 22.34 -18.63
C VAL A 138 8.48 22.07 -19.42
N ALA A 139 9.64 22.30 -18.79
CA ALA A 139 10.96 22.11 -19.36
C ALA A 139 11.49 20.67 -19.24
N ASP A 140 10.78 19.77 -18.55
CA ASP A 140 11.19 18.37 -18.39
C ASP A 140 10.73 17.56 -19.60
N ARG A 141 11.62 17.49 -20.59
CA ARG A 141 11.46 16.75 -21.84
C ARG A 141 12.75 16.04 -22.24
N GLY A 142 12.61 14.99 -23.04
CA GLY A 142 13.69 14.16 -23.57
C GLY A 142 14.61 13.67 -22.46
N LEU A 143 15.89 14.00 -22.57
CA LEU A 143 16.92 13.55 -21.63
C LEU A 143 16.66 13.99 -20.18
N ARG A 144 16.06 15.17 -19.96
CA ARG A 144 15.78 15.65 -18.60
C ARG A 144 14.69 14.82 -17.93
N LEU A 145 13.64 14.50 -18.67
CA LEU A 145 12.57 13.62 -18.18
C LEU A 145 13.09 12.20 -17.94
N ALA A 146 13.88 11.66 -18.87
CA ALA A 146 14.52 10.36 -18.70
C ALA A 146 15.38 10.31 -17.42
N ASN A 147 16.21 11.33 -17.19
CA ASN A 147 17.06 11.41 -15.99
C ASN A 147 16.23 11.57 -14.70
N LEU A 148 15.13 12.33 -14.75
CA LEU A 148 14.24 12.49 -13.61
C LEU A 148 13.62 11.15 -13.19
N VAL A 149 13.11 10.41 -14.19
CA VAL A 149 12.47 9.10 -13.98
C VAL A 149 13.47 8.06 -13.49
N HIS A 150 14.63 7.93 -14.16
CA HIS A 150 15.67 7.00 -13.75
C HIS A 150 16.27 7.36 -12.38
N GLY A 151 16.37 8.66 -12.07
CA GLY A 151 16.81 9.14 -10.76
C GLY A 151 15.84 8.78 -9.64
N PHE A 152 14.53 8.86 -9.90
CA PHE A 152 13.51 8.40 -8.97
C PHE A 152 13.61 6.89 -8.74
N ASP A 153 13.67 6.10 -9.82
CA ASP A 153 13.78 4.65 -9.76
C ASP A 153 15.03 4.19 -8.99
N HIS A 154 16.15 4.87 -9.21
CA HIS A 154 17.40 4.61 -8.49
C HIS A 154 17.28 4.92 -6.99
N ASN A 155 16.60 6.01 -6.62
CA ASN A 155 16.39 6.38 -5.22
C ASN A 155 15.52 5.36 -4.47
N ILE A 156 14.46 4.89 -5.12
CA ILE A 156 13.57 3.87 -4.56
C ILE A 156 14.25 2.49 -4.52
N GLY A 157 15.11 2.20 -5.50
CA GLY A 157 15.89 0.97 -5.55
C GLY A 157 15.36 -0.11 -6.50
N PHE A 158 14.44 0.22 -7.42
CA PHE A 158 14.03 -0.68 -8.49
C PHE A 158 13.59 0.07 -9.76
N PRO A 159 13.77 -0.51 -10.96
CA PRO A 159 13.36 0.13 -12.20
C PRO A 159 11.84 0.21 -12.30
N MET A 160 11.33 1.24 -12.97
CA MET A 160 9.90 1.49 -13.15
C MET A 160 9.14 1.75 -11.83
N ALA A 161 9.84 2.09 -10.75
CA ALA A 161 9.22 2.47 -9.48
C ALA A 161 8.26 3.64 -9.64
N TRP A 162 8.63 4.65 -10.42
CA TRP A 162 7.78 5.82 -10.68
C TRP A 162 6.35 5.42 -11.11
N TYR A 163 6.21 4.36 -11.92
CA TYR A 163 4.92 3.91 -12.42
C TYR A 163 4.06 3.32 -11.30
N PHE A 164 4.62 2.44 -10.47
CA PHE A 164 3.86 1.84 -9.37
C PHE A 164 3.53 2.84 -8.28
N TYR A 165 4.45 3.76 -7.96
CA TYR A 165 4.17 4.83 -7.01
C TYR A 165 3.16 5.86 -7.53
N MET A 166 3.14 6.13 -8.83
CA MET A 166 2.06 6.93 -9.43
C MET A 166 0.68 6.30 -9.20
N LEU A 167 0.57 4.98 -9.13
CA LEU A 167 -0.70 4.29 -8.90
C LEU A 167 -1.11 4.23 -7.43
N SER A 168 -0.16 4.33 -6.49
CA SER A 168 -0.41 4.12 -5.06
C SER A 168 -0.28 5.38 -4.20
N ASP A 169 0.46 6.39 -4.66
CA ASP A 169 0.84 7.56 -3.86
C ASP A 169 0.78 8.88 -4.65
N SER A 170 0.27 9.93 -4.00
CA SER A 170 0.17 11.28 -4.56
C SER A 170 1.51 11.99 -4.78
N ALA A 171 2.62 11.46 -4.24
CA ALA A 171 3.97 11.99 -4.42
C ALA A 171 4.45 11.93 -5.87
N VAL A 172 3.87 11.03 -6.68
CA VAL A 172 4.16 10.90 -8.11
C VAL A 172 2.91 11.28 -8.92
N PRO A 173 2.93 12.41 -9.65
CA PRO A 173 1.75 12.88 -10.40
C PRO A 173 1.36 11.94 -11.55
N HIS A 174 0.05 11.67 -11.73
CA HIS A 174 -0.46 10.91 -12.88
C HIS A 174 -0.10 11.50 -14.25
N LEU A 175 0.05 12.84 -14.30
CA LEU A 175 0.50 13.55 -15.50
C LEU A 175 1.87 13.03 -16.01
N LEU A 176 2.70 12.44 -15.14
CA LEU A 176 3.99 11.87 -15.51
C LEU A 176 3.84 10.79 -16.58
N ALA A 177 2.91 9.85 -16.41
CA ALA A 177 2.70 8.79 -17.38
C ALA A 177 2.20 9.31 -18.73
N GLU A 178 1.35 10.35 -18.74
CA GLU A 178 0.89 10.97 -19.99
C GLU A 178 2.04 11.65 -20.75
N VAL A 179 2.91 12.38 -20.03
CA VAL A 179 4.07 13.04 -20.63
C VAL A 179 5.05 12.00 -21.16
N ILE A 180 5.35 10.96 -20.38
CA ILE A 180 6.22 9.85 -20.78
C ILE A 180 5.66 9.14 -22.01
N HIS A 181 4.37 8.78 -22.00
CA HIS A 181 3.71 8.15 -23.15
C HIS A 181 3.82 9.01 -24.41
N LYS A 182 3.61 10.32 -24.30
CA LYS A 182 3.76 11.25 -25.43
C LYS A 182 5.20 11.31 -25.96
N GLU A 183 6.22 11.25 -25.09
CA GLU A 183 7.61 11.25 -25.52
C GLU A 183 8.04 9.94 -26.17
N LEU A 184 7.55 8.81 -25.64
CA LEU A 184 7.85 7.48 -26.15
C LEU A 184 7.17 7.22 -27.51
N MET A 185 6.02 7.85 -27.76
CA MET A 185 5.40 7.88 -29.09
C MET A 185 6.12 8.82 -30.08
N GLY A 186 7.06 9.63 -29.58
CA GLY A 186 7.92 10.48 -30.38
C GLY A 186 9.22 9.79 -30.78
N ALA A 187 10.34 10.51 -30.66
CA ALA A 187 11.67 10.02 -31.04
C ALA A 187 12.52 9.53 -29.85
N TYR A 188 11.95 9.50 -28.64
CA TYR A 188 12.69 9.16 -27.42
C TYR A 188 12.41 7.71 -27.01
N ALA A 189 13.47 6.92 -26.82
CA ALA A 189 13.37 5.53 -26.39
C ALA A 189 14.32 5.30 -25.20
N TYR A 190 13.84 5.57 -23.99
CA TYR A 190 14.61 5.40 -22.74
C TYR A 190 13.97 4.41 -21.76
N LEU A 191 12.83 3.81 -22.11
CA LEU A 191 12.22 2.69 -21.38
C LEU A 191 12.41 1.38 -22.14
N PRO A 192 12.60 0.25 -21.43
CA PRO A 192 12.51 -1.08 -22.00
C PRO A 192 11.16 -1.31 -22.72
N ALA A 193 11.17 -2.15 -23.78
CA ALA A 193 9.96 -2.43 -24.56
C ALA A 193 8.80 -3.04 -23.73
N LYS A 194 9.13 -3.83 -22.70
CA LYS A 194 8.16 -4.39 -21.76
C LYS A 194 7.47 -3.32 -20.91
N ASP A 195 8.23 -2.32 -20.46
CA ASP A 195 7.72 -1.21 -19.65
C ASP A 195 6.84 -0.29 -20.48
N LEU A 196 7.28 -0.02 -21.72
CA LEU A 196 6.48 0.70 -22.70
C LEU A 196 5.12 0.03 -22.93
N LYS A 197 5.07 -1.30 -23.01
CA LYS A 197 3.82 -2.05 -23.15
C LYS A 197 2.88 -1.83 -21.97
N VAL A 198 3.42 -1.85 -20.74
CA VAL A 198 2.63 -1.58 -19.52
C VAL A 198 2.06 -0.16 -19.54
N VAL A 199 2.87 0.84 -19.90
CA VAL A 199 2.42 2.25 -20.00
C VAL A 199 1.38 2.43 -21.09
N ASN A 200 1.51 1.77 -22.24
CA ASN A 200 0.52 1.83 -23.32
C ASN A 200 -0.82 1.20 -22.92
N ASP A 201 -0.78 0.08 -22.20
CA ASP A 201 -1.99 -0.58 -21.68
C ASP A 201 -2.65 0.29 -20.61
N TRP A 202 -1.86 0.96 -19.75
CA TRP A 202 -2.34 1.97 -18.82
C TRP A 202 -3.01 3.15 -19.52
N TYR A 203 -2.42 3.69 -20.58
CA TYR A 203 -3.00 4.79 -21.32
C TYR A 203 -4.32 4.41 -22.00
N SER A 204 -4.40 3.17 -22.52
CA SER A 204 -5.59 2.65 -23.19
C SER A 204 -6.72 2.35 -22.22
N GLN A 205 -6.38 1.88 -21.02
CA GLN A 205 -7.32 1.59 -19.94
C GLN A 205 -6.69 2.11 -18.64
N PRO A 206 -6.94 3.35 -18.20
CA PRO A 206 -6.39 3.85 -16.95
C PRO A 206 -6.88 3.02 -15.75
N TYR A 207 -6.17 3.10 -14.64
CA TYR A 207 -6.72 2.60 -13.37
C TYR A 207 -7.91 3.49 -13.00
N GLY A 208 -9.04 2.92 -12.60
CA GLY A 208 -10.17 3.69 -12.07
C GLY A 208 -9.73 4.39 -10.79
N ILE A 209 -9.64 5.72 -10.83
CA ILE A 209 -9.28 6.59 -9.69
C ILE A 209 -10.57 7.16 -9.10
#